data_AF-A0A3N2RHF8-F1
#
_entry.id   AF-A0A3N2RHF8-F1
#
_cell.length_a   1.000
_cell.length_b   1.000
_cell.length_c   1.000
_cell.angle_alpha   90.00
_cell.angle_beta   90.00
_cell.angle_gamma   90.00
#
_symmetry.space_group_name_H-M   'P 1'
#
loop_
_entity.id
_entity.type
_entity.pdbx_description
1 polymer ?
#
loop_
_entity_poly.entity_id
_entity_poly.type
_entity_poly.pdbx_seq_one_letter_code
_entity_poly.pdbx_strand_id
1 'polypeptide(L)'
;NRIINTLKQYYPQPLEWFSHRGSLLLCELIIRWPSLQQLKRARRDTIRNFLNAKGGRAMALTEQRVASIDNAIPLTTDPSVIEANALMATALATQIKVVSEIIKTYDERIEALFDTLPDA
;
A
#
# COMPACT_ATOMS: atom_id res chain seq x y z
N ASN A 1 5.56 -10.31 10.01
CA ASN A 1 4.97 -9.98 8.70
C ASN A 1 6.11 -9.60 7.73
N ARG A 2 6.32 -10.37 6.65
CA ARG A 2 7.49 -10.25 5.76
C ARG A 2 7.60 -8.89 5.08
N ILE A 3 6.48 -8.33 4.59
CA ILE A 3 6.50 -7.02 3.90
C ILE A 3 6.95 -5.88 4.83
N ILE A 4 6.53 -5.93 6.10
CA ILE A 4 6.94 -4.94 7.11
C ILE A 4 8.45 -5.01 7.33
N ASN A 5 9.00 -6.23 7.47
CA ASN A 5 10.43 -6.41 7.68
C ASN A 5 11.23 -5.92 6.49
N THR A 6 10.79 -6.20 5.26
CA THR A 6 11.42 -5.71 4.02
C THR A 6 11.39 -4.18 3.96
N LEU A 7 10.23 -3.54 4.16
CA LEU A 7 10.12 -2.07 4.13
C LEU A 7 11.02 -1.40 5.16
N LYS A 8 11.14 -1.96 6.37
CA LYS A 8 12.05 -1.45 7.41
C LYS A 8 13.52 -1.41 7.01
N GLN A 9 13.95 -2.17 5.99
CA GLN A 9 15.35 -2.18 5.53
C GLN A 9 15.69 -0.98 4.63
N TYR A 10 14.70 -0.33 3.98
CA TYR A 10 15.02 0.66 2.94
C TYR A 10 13.94 1.75 2.71
N TYR A 11 12.67 1.44 2.96
CA TYR A 11 11.53 2.31 2.66
C TYR A 11 10.47 2.24 3.78
N PRO A 12 10.80 2.70 5.01
CA PRO A 12 9.93 2.55 6.18
C PRO A 12 8.72 3.51 6.20
N GLN A 13 8.76 4.62 5.48
CA GLN A 13 7.78 5.72 5.57
C GLN A 13 6.33 5.32 5.22
N PRO A 14 6.06 4.40 4.27
CA PRO A 14 4.72 3.85 4.09
C PRO A 14 4.15 3.21 5.37
N LEU A 15 5.00 2.75 6.30
CA LEU A 15 4.55 2.22 7.58
C LEU A 15 4.05 3.31 8.56
N GLU A 16 4.30 4.59 8.28
CA GLU A 16 3.76 5.70 9.05
C GLU A 16 2.48 6.25 8.39
N TRP A 17 2.44 6.27 7.06
CA TRP A 17 1.30 6.81 6.30
C TRP A 17 0.07 5.90 6.31
N PHE A 18 0.26 4.58 6.47
CA PHE A 18 -0.80 3.57 6.41
C PHE A 18 -0.90 2.77 7.71
N SER A 19 -1.98 2.99 8.47
CA SER A 19 -2.26 2.26 9.70
C SER A 19 -2.49 0.76 9.46
N HIS A 20 -3.14 0.39 8.34
CA HIS A 20 -3.41 -0.99 8.00
C HIS A 20 -2.37 -1.57 7.03
N ARG A 21 -1.57 -2.51 7.54
CA ARG A 21 -0.38 -3.10 6.90
C ARG A 21 -0.70 -4.00 5.70
N GLY A 22 -1.93 -4.48 5.57
CA GLY A 22 -2.43 -5.27 4.45
C GLY A 22 -3.38 -4.49 3.54
N SER A 23 -3.48 -3.17 3.68
CA SER A 23 -4.43 -2.42 2.84
C SER A 23 -4.05 -2.49 1.37
N LEU A 24 -5.06 -2.64 0.51
CA LEU A 24 -4.87 -2.65 -0.95
C LEU A 24 -4.14 -1.39 -1.42
N LEU A 25 -4.47 -0.23 -0.85
CA LEU A 25 -3.83 1.05 -1.20
C LEU A 25 -2.34 1.08 -0.86
N LEU A 26 -1.91 0.48 0.27
CA LEU A 26 -0.49 0.34 0.59
C LEU A 26 0.21 -0.58 -0.43
N CYS A 27 -0.41 -1.71 -0.78
CA CYS A 27 0.16 -2.64 -1.75
C CYS A 27 0.28 -1.97 -3.14
N GLU A 28 -0.77 -1.29 -3.61
CA GLU A 28 -0.77 -0.53 -4.86
C GLU A 28 0.31 0.57 -4.87
N LEU A 29 0.57 1.22 -3.72
CA LEU A 29 1.63 2.23 -3.60
C LEU A 29 3.02 1.61 -3.78
N ILE A 30 3.29 0.50 -3.10
CA ILE A 30 4.58 -0.21 -3.17
C ILE A 30 4.81 -0.76 -4.58
N ILE A 31 3.76 -1.25 -5.24
CA ILE A 31 3.86 -1.74 -6.62
C ILE A 31 4.19 -0.60 -7.58
N ARG A 32 3.54 0.56 -7.42
CA ARG A 32 3.69 1.71 -8.33
C ARG A 32 4.98 2.50 -8.10
N TRP A 33 5.38 2.67 -6.85
CA TRP A 33 6.57 3.39 -6.43
C TRP A 33 7.31 2.59 -5.36
N PRO A 34 8.10 1.59 -5.77
CA PRO A 34 8.76 0.69 -4.82
C PRO A 34 9.88 1.33 -4.00
N SER A 35 10.19 2.62 -4.16
CA SER A 35 11.11 3.35 -3.30
C SER A 35 10.66 4.79 -3.04
N LEU A 36 11.15 5.39 -1.95
CA LEU A 36 10.89 6.81 -1.65
C LEU A 36 11.37 7.71 -2.78
N GLN A 37 12.52 7.42 -3.39
CA GLN A 37 13.06 8.23 -4.48
C GLN A 37 12.13 8.24 -5.70
N GLN A 38 11.57 7.08 -6.06
CA GLN A 38 10.61 6.99 -7.15
C GLN A 38 9.29 7.69 -6.81
N LEU A 39 8.81 7.55 -5.57
CA LEU A 39 7.61 8.26 -5.12
C LEU A 39 7.79 9.78 -5.17
N LYS A 40 8.92 10.31 -4.67
CA LYS A 40 9.20 11.76 -4.67
C LYS A 40 9.44 12.35 -6.06
N ARG A 41 9.73 11.52 -7.07
CA ARG A 41 9.81 11.95 -8.47
C ARG A 41 8.43 12.07 -9.14
N ALA A 42 7.39 11.47 -8.57
CA ALA A 42 6.05 11.58 -9.10
C ALA A 42 5.49 13.00 -8.89
N ARG A 43 4.68 13.48 -9.84
CA ARG A 43 4.01 14.78 -9.68
C ARG A 43 3.06 14.73 -8.49
N ARG A 44 2.99 15.81 -7.72
CA ARG A 44 2.13 15.91 -6.53
C ARG A 44 0.66 15.56 -6.85
N ASP A 45 0.14 16.01 -7.99
CA ASP A 45 -1.22 15.66 -8.43
C ASP A 45 -1.40 14.17 -8.74
N THR A 46 -0.37 13.51 -9.24
CA THR A 46 -0.39 12.05 -9.47
C THR A 46 -0.48 11.29 -8.15
N ILE A 47 0.25 11.74 -7.13
CA ILE A 47 0.20 11.16 -5.78
C ILE A 47 -1.17 11.41 -5.14
N ARG A 48 -1.68 12.65 -5.25
CA ARG A 48 -3.01 13.03 -4.74
C ARG A 48 -4.12 12.18 -5.36
N ASN A 49 -4.13 12.07 -6.69
CA ASN A 49 -5.13 11.27 -7.41
C ASN A 49 -5.04 9.79 -7.02
N PHE A 50 -3.82 9.27 -6.84
CA PHE A 50 -3.62 7.91 -6.34
C PHE A 50 -4.21 7.71 -4.93
N LEU A 51 -3.90 8.60 -3.98
CA LEU A 51 -4.39 8.50 -2.60
C LEU A 51 -5.92 8.65 -2.52
N ASN A 52 -6.52 9.44 -3.41
CA ASN A 52 -7.96 9.66 -3.47
C ASN A 52 -8.73 8.56 -4.22
N ALA A 53 -8.06 7.61 -4.89
CA ALA A 53 -8.71 6.65 -5.78
C ALA A 53 -9.77 5.76 -5.10
N LYS A 54 -9.68 5.54 -3.79
CA LYS A 54 -10.65 4.75 -3.02
C LYS A 54 -11.73 5.61 -2.32
N GLY A 55 -11.68 6.94 -2.42
CA GLY A 55 -12.63 7.87 -1.81
C GLY A 55 -12.66 7.86 -0.27
N GLY A 56 -13.72 8.43 0.31
CA GLY A 56 -14.03 8.37 1.74
C GLY A 56 -12.89 8.88 2.66
N ARG A 57 -12.59 8.13 3.72
CA ARG A 57 -11.54 8.47 4.71
C ARG A 57 -10.15 8.69 4.10
N ALA A 58 -9.87 8.15 2.91
CA ALA A 58 -8.61 8.38 2.22
C ALA A 58 -8.45 9.87 1.87
N MET A 59 -9.53 10.54 1.43
CA MET A 59 -9.52 11.96 1.08
C MET A 59 -9.18 12.86 2.28
N ALA A 60 -9.71 12.54 3.47
CA ALA A 60 -9.46 13.31 4.68
C ALA A 60 -7.98 13.30 5.11
N LEU A 61 -7.25 12.22 4.79
CA LEU A 61 -5.83 12.07 5.12
C LEU A 61 -4.90 12.41 3.95
N THR A 62 -5.43 12.74 2.76
CA THR A 62 -4.63 12.89 1.54
C THR A 62 -3.63 14.04 1.66
N GLU A 63 -4.06 15.25 2.02
CA GLU A 63 -3.13 16.39 2.10
C GLU A 63 -2.08 16.19 3.20
N GLN A 64 -2.46 15.59 4.34
CA GLN A 64 -1.51 15.21 5.38
C GLN A 64 -0.46 14.23 4.84
N ARG A 65 -0.87 13.18 4.13
CA ARG A 65 0.04 12.20 3.54
C ARG A 65 0.94 12.80 2.47
N VAL A 66 0.40 13.65 1.60
CA VAL A 66 1.18 14.36 0.57
C VAL A 66 2.27 15.21 1.25
N ALA A 67 1.92 15.98 2.28
CA ALA A 67 2.90 16.74 3.05
C ALA A 67 3.95 15.83 3.73
N SER A 68 3.54 14.69 4.29
CA SER A 68 4.49 13.72 4.87
C SER A 68 5.42 13.11 3.83
N ILE A 69 4.95 12.84 2.61
CA ILE A 69 5.76 12.31 1.50
C ILE A 69 6.79 13.35 1.05
N ASP A 70 6.39 14.61 0.92
CA ASP A 70 7.28 15.70 0.51
C ASP A 70 8.43 15.88 1.51
N ASN A 71 8.11 15.81 2.81
CA ASN A 71 9.08 15.97 3.90
C ASN A 71 9.82 14.67 4.27
N ALA A 72 9.46 13.53 3.68
CA ALA A 72 10.09 12.26 4.02
C ALA A 72 11.57 12.22 3.63
N ILE A 73 12.38 11.71 4.57
CA ILE A 73 13.82 11.52 4.45
C ILE A 73 14.10 10.04 4.21
N PRO A 74 14.93 9.65 3.22
CA PRO A 74 15.25 8.25 2.97
C PRO A 74 16.00 7.62 4.15
N LEU A 75 15.73 6.34 4.42
CA LEU A 75 16.48 5.58 5.43
C LEU A 75 17.92 5.31 4.98
N THR A 76 18.08 5.04 3.69
CA THR A 76 19.36 4.79 3.03
C THR A 76 19.32 5.35 1.61
N THR A 77 20.49 5.69 1.08
CA THR A 77 20.69 6.06 -0.32
C THR A 77 21.54 5.03 -1.07
N ASP A 78 21.86 3.89 -0.44
CA ASP A 78 22.58 2.77 -1.07
C ASP A 78 21.71 2.10 -2.15
N PRO A 79 22.10 2.16 -3.43
CA PRO A 79 21.32 1.58 -4.52
C PRO A 79 21.12 0.07 -4.38
N SER A 80 22.12 -0.67 -3.90
CA SER A 80 22.07 -2.13 -3.80
C SER A 80 21.04 -2.58 -2.76
N VAL A 81 21.00 -1.89 -1.62
CA VAL A 81 20.00 -2.13 -0.57
C VAL A 81 18.61 -1.79 -1.08
N ILE A 82 18.46 -0.66 -1.79
CA ILE A 82 17.17 -0.20 -2.32
C ILE A 82 16.66 -1.18 -3.38
N GLU A 83 17.46 -1.53 -4.37
CA GLU A 83 17.05 -2.36 -5.51
C GLU A 83 16.64 -3.77 -5.07
N ALA A 84 17.44 -4.43 -4.24
CA ALA A 84 17.14 -5.78 -3.76
C ALA A 84 15.86 -5.81 -2.92
N ASN A 85 15.69 -4.86 -1.99
CA ASN A 85 14.49 -4.83 -1.15
C ASN A 85 13.25 -4.32 -1.90
N ALA A 86 13.41 -3.42 -2.88
CA ALA A 86 12.32 -2.96 -3.75
C ALA A 86 11.71 -4.14 -4.52
N LEU A 87 12.55 -4.99 -5.14
CA LEU A 87 12.08 -6.19 -5.83
C LEU A 87 11.27 -7.10 -4.91
N MET A 88 11.80 -7.35 -3.70
CA MET A 88 11.11 -8.19 -2.71
C MET A 88 9.81 -7.56 -2.22
N ALA A 89 9.80 -6.25 -1.95
CA ALA A 89 8.61 -5.53 -1.51
C ALA A 89 7.51 -5.54 -2.57
N THR A 90 7.84 -5.31 -3.83
CA THR A 90 6.89 -5.38 -4.95
C THR A 90 6.32 -6.78 -5.11
N ALA A 91 7.15 -7.83 -5.02
CA ALA A 91 6.69 -9.22 -5.12
C ALA A 91 5.70 -9.56 -3.98
N LEU A 92 6.03 -9.19 -2.73
CA LEU A 92 5.16 -9.40 -1.59
C LEU A 92 3.87 -8.58 -1.68
N ALA A 93 3.94 -7.31 -2.07
CA ALA A 93 2.76 -6.45 -2.24
C ALA A 93 1.82 -6.99 -3.32
N THR A 94 2.37 -7.51 -4.42
CA THR A 94 1.59 -8.14 -5.49
C THR A 94 0.85 -9.38 -4.99
N GLN A 95 1.54 -10.25 -4.25
CA GLN A 95 0.91 -11.45 -3.66
C GLN A 95 -0.19 -11.09 -2.65
N ILE A 96 0.08 -10.13 -1.75
CA ILE A 96 -0.91 -9.69 -0.76
C ILE A 96 -2.13 -9.12 -1.46
N LYS A 97 -1.95 -8.25 -2.46
CA LYS A 97 -3.04 -7.67 -3.24
C LYS A 97 -3.94 -8.75 -3.84
N VAL A 98 -3.35 -9.73 -4.53
CA VAL A 98 -4.10 -10.84 -5.16
C VAL A 98 -4.86 -11.66 -4.12
N VAL A 99 -4.19 -12.06 -3.03
CA VAL A 99 -4.83 -12.87 -1.98
C VAL A 99 -5.96 -12.08 -1.29
N SER A 100 -5.78 -10.78 -1.04
CA SER A 100 -6.83 -9.93 -0.47
C SER A 100 -8.03 -9.78 -1.40
N GLU A 101 -7.82 -9.67 -2.71
CA GLU A 101 -8.91 -9.64 -3.69
C GLU A 101 -9.68 -10.98 -3.71
N ILE A 102 -8.97 -12.10 -3.67
CA ILE A 102 -9.57 -13.43 -3.60
C ILE A 102 -10.40 -13.59 -2.31
N ILE A 103 -9.85 -13.22 -1.15
CA ILE A 103 -10.57 -13.30 0.13
C ILE A 103 -11.88 -12.50 0.06
N LYS A 104 -11.84 -11.28 -0.49
CA LYS A 104 -13.05 -10.47 -0.67
C LYS A 104 -14.11 -11.18 -1.51
N THR A 105 -13.71 -11.86 -2.59
CA THR A 105 -14.63 -12.65 -3.41
C THR A 105 -15.25 -13.82 -2.63
N TYR A 106 -14.48 -14.49 -1.77
CA TYR A 106 -15.03 -15.53 -0.89
C TYR A 106 -16.01 -14.95 0.13
N ASP A 107 -15.67 -13.83 0.78
CA ASP A 107 -16.52 -13.17 1.77
C ASP A 107 -17.88 -12.77 1.16
N GLU A 108 -17.86 -12.13 -0.02
CA GLU A 108 -19.09 -11.76 -0.76
C GLU A 108 -19.95 -12.99 -1.09
N ARG A 109 -19.32 -14.12 -1.46
CA ARG A 109 -20.05 -15.34 -1.80
C ARG A 109 -20.63 -16.02 -0.57
N ILE A 110 -19.93 -15.99 0.56
CA ILE A 110 -20.40 -16.53 1.83
C ILE A 110 -21.61 -15.72 2.32
N GLU A 111 -21.53 -14.39 2.30
CA GLU A 111 -22.64 -13.49 2.68
C GLU A 111 -23.88 -13.75 1.81
N ALA A 112 -23.71 -13.78 0.48
CA ALA A 112 -24.82 -14.04 -0.43
C ALA A 112 -25.45 -15.44 -0.26
N LEU A 113 -24.70 -16.44 0.19
CA LEU A 113 -25.25 -17.76 0.49
C LEU A 113 -25.96 -17.78 1.85
N PHE A 114 -25.42 -17.09 2.84
CA PHE A 114 -26.01 -16.97 4.17
C PHE A 114 -27.43 -16.39 4.09
N ASP A 115 -27.63 -15.33 3.31
CA ASP A 115 -28.94 -14.70 3.08
C ASP A 115 -29.99 -15.61 2.43
N THR A 116 -29.59 -16.75 1.85
CA THR A 116 -30.50 -17.72 1.22
C THR A 116 -30.93 -18.85 2.15
N LEU A 117 -30.36 -18.94 3.35
CA LEU A 117 -30.69 -19.99 4.31
C LEU A 117 -31.99 -19.64 5.06
N PRO A 118 -32.91 -20.61 5.22
CA PRO A 118 -34.25 -20.37 5.78
C PRO A 118 -34.25 -19.96 7.26
N ASP A 119 -33.13 -20.10 7.97
CA ASP A 119 -32.97 -19.75 9.40
C ASP A 119 -32.05 -18.53 9.63
N ALA A 120 -31.77 -17.74 8.58
CA ALA A 120 -30.94 -16.52 8.67
C ALA A 120 -31.61 -15.38 9.46
#